data_AF-A0A521I955-F1
#
_entry.id   AF-A0A521I955-F1
#
_cell.length_a   1.000
_cell.length_b   1.000
_cell.length_c   1.000
_cell.angle_alpha   90.00
_cell.angle_beta   90.00
_cell.angle_gamma   90.00
#
_symmetry.space_group_name_H-M   'P 1'
#
loop_
_entity.id
_entity.type
_entity.pdbx_description
1 polymer ?
#
loop_
_entity_poly.entity_id
_entity_poly.type
_entity_poly.pdbx_seq_one_letter_code
_entity_poly.pdbx_strand_id
1 'polypeptide(L)' 'MAEPKLKIGDVAPNFKLRGVITKPEVKRVDVQLSDFRGTHNVVIAFHPFAFTAT' A
#
# COMPACT_ATOMS: atom_id res chain seq x y z
N MET A 1 5.23 17.93 -17.60
CA MET A 1 5.10 16.92 -16.53
C MET A 1 4.55 15.66 -17.16
N ALA A 2 5.14 14.48 -16.90
CA ALA A 2 4.59 13.22 -17.39
C ALA A 2 3.26 12.94 -16.69
N GLU A 3 2.23 12.50 -17.43
CA GLU A 3 0.95 12.13 -16.84
C GLU A 3 1.13 10.91 -15.92
N PRO A 4 0.43 10.87 -14.76
CA PRO A 4 0.42 9.68 -13.92
C PRO A 4 -0.18 8.51 -14.69
N LYS A 5 0.57 7.39 -14.73
CA LYS A 5 0.25 6.19 -15.52
C LYS A 5 -1.01 5.44 -15.06
N LEU A 6 -1.65 5.86 -13.96
CA LEU A 6 -2.78 5.18 -13.33
C LEU A 6 -4.02 6.08 -13.37
N LYS A 7 -5.15 5.55 -13.85
CA LYS A 7 -6.44 6.26 -13.93
C LYS A 7 -7.49 5.60 -13.02
N ILE A 8 -8.54 6.35 -12.69
CA ILE A 8 -9.68 5.83 -11.91
C ILE A 8 -10.38 4.72 -12.72
N GLY A 9 -10.67 3.60 -12.07
CA GLY A 9 -11.27 2.42 -12.70
C GLY A 9 -10.25 1.41 -13.22
N ASP A 10 -8.97 1.78 -13.34
CA ASP A 10 -7.92 0.84 -13.68
C ASP A 10 -7.72 -0.19 -12.55
N VAL A 11 -7.34 -1.40 -12.93
CA VAL A 11 -6.93 -2.41 -11.96
C VAL A 11 -5.67 -1.92 -11.23
N ALA A 12 -5.73 -1.88 -9.90
CA ALA A 12 -4.58 -1.50 -9.08
C ALA A 12 -3.36 -2.41 -9.39
N PRO A 13 -2.16 -1.85 -9.62
CA PRO A 13 -0.97 -2.63 -9.92
C PRO A 13 -0.62 -3.55 -8.75
N ASN A 14 -0.49 -4.85 -9.02
CA ASN A 14 -0.09 -5.77 -7.98
C ASN A 14 1.37 -5.53 -7.57
N PHE A 15 1.66 -5.64 -6.27
CA PHE A 15 2.99 -5.56 -5.71
C PHE A 15 3.13 -6.54 -4.56
N LYS A 16 4.39 -6.89 -4.24
CA LYS A 16 4.75 -7.62 -3.04
C LYS A 16 5.82 -6.81 -2.29
N LEU A 17 5.51 -6.41 -1.07
CA LEU A 17 6.38 -5.55 -0.25
C LEU A 17 6.53 -6.14 1.15
N ARG A 18 7.70 -5.90 1.76
CA ARG A 18 7.90 -6.14 3.19
C ARG A 18 7.27 -4.99 3.98
N GLY A 19 6.39 -5.32 4.91
CA GLY A 19 5.72 -4.38 5.80
C GLY A 19 6.02 -4.65 7.28
N VAL A 20 5.70 -3.67 8.11
CA VAL A 20 5.72 -3.78 9.57
C VAL A 20 4.37 -3.31 10.11
N ILE A 21 3.71 -4.18 10.85
CA ILE A 21 2.53 -3.83 11.65
C ILE A 21 3.04 -3.50 13.05
N THR A 22 2.75 -2.33 13.58
CA THR A 22 3.32 -1.86 14.86
C THR A 22 2.37 -2.00 16.05
N LYS A 23 1.10 -2.37 15.83
CA LYS A 23 0.07 -2.52 16.86
C LYS A 23 -0.80 -3.75 16.60
N PRO A 24 -1.20 -4.52 17.63
CA PRO A 24 -0.82 -4.37 19.05
C PRO A 24 0.64 -4.70 19.33
N GLU A 25 1.27 -5.53 18.50
CA GLU A 25 2.68 -5.92 18.60
C GLU A 25 3.41 -5.64 17.28
N VAL A 26 4.74 -5.55 17.34
CA VAL A 26 5.56 -5.35 16.15
C VAL A 26 5.72 -6.66 15.39
N LYS A 27 5.11 -6.76 14.20
CA LYS A 27 5.21 -7.92 13.32
C LYS A 27 5.73 -7.53 11.95
N ARG A 28 6.74 -8.25 11.46
CA ARG A 28 7.18 -8.19 10.06
C ARG A 28 6.29 -9.08 9.21
N VAL A 29 5.85 -8.58 8.07
CA VAL A 29 4.95 -9.28 7.16
C VAL A 29 5.41 -9.09 5.71
N ASP A 30 5.18 -10.10 4.88
CA ASP A 30 5.19 -9.92 3.43
C ASP A 30 3.75 -9.66 2.99
N VAL A 31 3.51 -8.49 2.39
CA VAL A 31 2.18 -8.06 1.95
C VAL A 31 2.13 -8.10 0.44
N GLN A 32 1.14 -8.81 -0.11
CA GLN A 32 0.84 -8.80 -1.53
C GLN A 32 -0.56 -8.23 -1.76
N LEU A 33 -0.67 -7.20 -2.62
CA LEU A 33 -1.93 -6.48 -2.79
C LEU A 33 -3.06 -7.39 -3.29
N SER A 34 -2.74 -8.36 -4.16
CA SER A 34 -3.72 -9.30 -4.69
C SER A 34 -4.41 -10.17 -3.64
N ASP A 35 -3.80 -10.37 -2.46
CA ASP A 35 -4.35 -11.22 -1.39
C ASP A 35 -5.66 -10.65 -0.81
N PHE A 36 -5.88 -9.34 -0.97
CA PHE A 36 -7.07 -8.63 -0.48
C PHE A 36 -8.16 -8.47 -1.55
N ARG A 37 -7.88 -8.83 -2.81
CA ARG A 37 -8.79 -8.58 -3.92
C ARG A 37 -10.07 -9.39 -3.75
N GLY A 38 -11.21 -8.72 -3.81
CA GLY A 38 -12.54 -9.34 -3.70
C GLY A 38 -12.97 -9.70 -2.27
N THR A 39 -12.08 -9.52 -1.28
CA THR A 39 -12.39 -9.81 0.12
C THR A 39 -12.44 -8.55 0.98
N HIS A 40 -11.64 -7.53 0.64
CA HIS A 40 -11.56 -6.28 1.40
C HIS A 40 -11.48 -5.06 0.48
N ASN A 41 -11.98 -3.93 0.97
CA ASN A 41 -11.63 -2.62 0.42
C ASN A 41 -10.28 -2.19 0.99
N VAL A 42 -9.38 -1.70 0.14
CA VAL A 42 -7.99 -1.36 0.53
C VAL A 42 -7.72 0.11 0.25
N VAL A 43 -7.17 0.82 1.24
CA VAL A 43 -6.67 2.19 1.10
C VAL A 43 -5.14 2.16 1.17
N ILE A 44 -4.49 2.82 0.22
CA ILE A 44 -3.02 2.93 0.16
C ILE A 44 -2.67 4.41 0.32
N ALA A 45 -1.85 4.72 1.32
CA ALA A 45 -1.31 6.05 1.56
C ALA A 45 0.21 6.02 1.41
N PHE A 46 0.75 7.01 0.70
CA PHE A 46 2.17 7.24 0.57
C PHE A 46 2.54 8.49 1.37
N HIS A 47 3.64 8.43 2.11
CA HIS A 47 4.20 9.59 2.79
C HIS A 47 5.68 9.73 2.36
N PRO A 48 6.24 10.95 2.34
CA PRO A 48 7.55 11.22 1.74
C PRO A 48 8.68 10.55 2.50
N PHE A 49 8.69 10.67 3.84
CA PHE A 49 9.69 10.04 4.68
C PHE A 49 9.16 9.84 6.11
N ALA A 50 9.82 8.99 6.90
CA ALA A 50 9.46 8.81 8.31
C ALA A 50 9.92 10.00 9.16
N PHE A 51 9.20 10.31 10.24
CA PHE A 51 9.51 11.39 11.18
C PHE A 51 9.58 12.80 10.55
N THR A 52 8.92 13.03 9.41
CA THR A 52 8.70 14.36 8.85
C THR A 52 7.32 14.87 9.23
N ALA A 53 7.18 16.18 9.46
CA ALA A 53 5.86 16.80 9.59
C ALA A 53 5.02 16.48 8.35
N THR A 54 3.78 16.05 8.58
CA THR A 54 2.80 15.71 7.53
C THR A 54 1.79 16.83 7.41
#